data_AF-A0A8J4Z0R1-F1
#
_entry.id   AF-A0A8J4Z0R1-F1
#
_cell.length_a   1.000
_cell.length_b   1.000
_cell.length_c   1.000
_cell.angle_alpha   90.00
_cell.angle_beta   90.00
_cell.angle_gamma   90.00
#
_symmetry.space_group_name_H-M   'P 1'
#
loop_
_entity.id
_entity.type
_entity.pdbx_description
1 polymer ?
#
loop_
_entity_poly.entity_id
_entity_poly.type
_entity_poly.pdbx_seq_one_letter_code
_entity_poly.pdbx_strand_id
1 'polypeptide(L)'
;MSSSSSQVCVGSGEVKEPVHDPADLYGIVGDNLKRTYDVREVIARTLDGSEFNEFKARFGETLVCGFGHLYGYPVGVVGNNGVLFSESAQKGTHFIQLCCQRGIPLIFLQNITGFMVGREAEAGGIAKNGAKMVMAVSCAKVPKLTVIIGGSYGAGNYGMCGRAYG
;
A
#
# COMPACT_ATOMS: atom_id res chain seq x y z
N MET A 1 -8.18 36.05 3.34
CA MET A 1 -8.35 35.04 2.27
C MET A 1 -8.53 33.71 2.98
N SER A 2 -9.79 33.33 3.18
CA SER A 2 -10.21 32.15 3.94
C SER A 2 -9.79 30.88 3.21
N SER A 3 -8.92 30.10 3.82
CA SER A 3 -8.58 28.75 3.40
C SER A 3 -9.79 27.84 3.59
N SER A 4 -10.55 27.62 2.51
CA SER A 4 -11.61 26.62 2.47
C SER A 4 -10.98 25.23 2.56
N SER A 5 -11.04 24.63 3.75
CA SER A 5 -10.79 23.21 3.95
C SER A 5 -11.72 22.42 3.03
N SER A 6 -11.17 21.87 1.95
CA SER A 6 -11.92 20.99 1.04
C SER A 6 -12.19 19.70 1.81
N GLN A 7 -13.37 19.64 2.43
CA GLN A 7 -13.86 18.43 3.06
C GLN A 7 -14.01 17.40 1.94
N VAL A 8 -13.10 16.42 1.90
CA VAL A 8 -13.22 15.30 0.96
C VAL A 8 -14.42 14.49 1.46
N CYS A 9 -15.58 14.72 0.86
CA CYS A 9 -16.80 13.94 1.10
C CYS A 9 -16.63 12.57 0.42
N VAL A 10 -15.80 11.71 1.02
CA VAL A 10 -15.66 10.33 0.56
C VAL A 10 -16.93 9.60 0.98
N GLY A 11 -17.72 9.11 0.01
CA GLY A 11 -19.03 8.49 0.27
C GLY A 11 -18.94 7.38 1.32
N SER A 12 -19.85 7.37 2.29
CA SER A 12 -19.92 6.36 3.34
C SER A 12 -20.75 5.17 2.87
N GLY A 13 -20.08 4.05 2.61
CA GLY A 13 -20.71 2.74 2.44
C GLY A 13 -21.22 2.16 3.77
N GLU A 14 -21.87 1.00 3.71
CA GLU A 14 -22.27 0.22 4.88
C GLU A 14 -21.03 -0.26 5.64
N VAL A 15 -20.96 0.03 6.93
CA VAL A 15 -19.87 -0.45 7.81
C VAL A 15 -20.16 -1.89 8.18
N LYS A 16 -19.21 -2.78 7.87
CA LYS A 16 -19.26 -4.20 8.23
C LYS A 16 -18.00 -4.57 8.97
N GLU A 17 -18.15 -5.25 10.09
CA GLU A 17 -17.00 -5.85 10.77
C GLU A 17 -16.27 -6.80 9.80
N PRO A 18 -14.93 -6.93 9.90
CA PRO A 18 -14.19 -7.95 9.18
C PRO A 18 -14.74 -9.35 9.49
N VAL A 19 -14.74 -10.23 8.48
CA VAL A 19 -15.16 -11.64 8.64
C VAL A 19 -14.19 -12.42 9.52
N HIS A 20 -12.92 -11.99 9.54
CA HIS A 20 -11.86 -12.60 10.33
C HIS A 20 -11.61 -11.79 11.61
N ASP A 21 -11.38 -12.48 12.73
CA ASP A 21 -11.11 -11.84 14.03
C ASP A 21 -9.83 -10.99 13.95
N PRO A 22 -9.89 -9.68 14.25
CA PRO A 22 -8.71 -8.83 14.33
C PRO A 22 -7.66 -9.30 15.36
N ALA A 23 -8.04 -10.08 16.39
CA ALA A 23 -7.10 -10.62 17.36
C ALA A 23 -6.09 -11.60 16.74
N ASP A 24 -6.41 -12.23 15.61
CA ASP A 24 -5.48 -13.10 14.87
C ASP A 24 -4.24 -12.35 14.36
N LEU A 25 -4.31 -11.01 14.22
CA LEU A 25 -3.19 -10.19 13.74
C LEU A 25 -1.92 -10.40 14.58
N TYR A 26 -2.07 -10.63 15.88
CA TYR A 26 -0.95 -10.91 16.78
C TYR A 26 -0.20 -12.19 16.39
N GLY A 27 -0.90 -13.21 15.88
CA GLY A 27 -0.32 -14.46 15.42
C GLY A 27 0.26 -14.39 13.99
N ILE A 28 -0.27 -13.50 13.16
CA ILE A 28 0.13 -13.32 11.76
C ILE A 28 1.43 -12.51 11.65
N VAL A 29 1.43 -11.30 12.22
CA VAL A 29 2.60 -10.40 12.17
C VAL A 29 3.69 -10.93 13.11
N GLY A 30 3.28 -11.37 14.31
CA GLY A 30 4.18 -11.89 15.33
C GLY A 30 5.23 -10.88 15.80
N ASP A 31 6.21 -11.37 16.55
CA ASP A 31 7.36 -10.63 17.07
C ASP A 31 8.64 -10.87 16.23
N ASN A 32 8.66 -11.92 15.41
CA ASN A 32 9.79 -12.30 14.59
C ASN A 32 9.75 -11.66 13.20
N LEU A 33 10.44 -10.54 13.04
CA LEU A 33 10.58 -9.80 11.77
C LEU A 33 11.21 -10.60 10.62
N LYS A 34 11.79 -11.78 10.86
CA LYS A 34 12.32 -12.66 9.80
C LYS A 34 11.24 -13.55 9.19
N ARG A 35 10.10 -13.72 9.85
CA ARG A 35 9.00 -14.54 9.36
C ARG A 35 8.26 -13.77 8.27
N THR A 36 8.12 -14.38 7.10
CA THR A 36 7.26 -13.86 6.05
C THR A 36 5.81 -14.25 6.33
N TYR A 37 4.89 -13.35 6.00
CA TYR A 37 3.45 -13.58 6.02
C TYR A 37 2.84 -12.86 4.82
N ASP A 38 1.62 -13.25 4.43
CA ASP A 38 0.90 -12.55 3.36
C ASP A 38 0.19 -11.34 3.94
N VAL A 39 0.48 -10.15 3.42
CA VAL A 39 -0.20 -8.90 3.79
C VAL A 39 -1.71 -8.96 3.57
N ARG A 40 -2.20 -9.85 2.70
CA ARG A 40 -3.64 -10.11 2.53
C ARG A 40 -4.32 -10.55 3.82
N GLU A 41 -3.63 -11.28 4.68
CA GLU A 41 -4.17 -11.70 5.98
C GLU A 41 -4.40 -10.50 6.91
N VAL A 42 -3.55 -9.47 6.80
CA VAL A 42 -3.70 -8.20 7.53
C VAL A 42 -4.87 -7.40 6.94
N ILE A 43 -4.93 -7.31 5.60
CA ILE A 43 -6.00 -6.60 4.88
C ILE A 43 -7.37 -7.18 5.22
N ALA A 44 -7.51 -8.51 5.18
CA ALA A 44 -8.75 -9.22 5.47
C ALA A 44 -9.28 -8.97 6.89
N ARG A 45 -8.41 -8.61 7.84
CA ARG A 45 -8.77 -8.30 9.24
C ARG A 45 -8.91 -6.80 9.53
N THR A 46 -8.61 -5.97 8.54
CA THR A 46 -8.63 -4.51 8.69
C THR A 46 -9.77 -3.87 7.90
N LEU A 47 -10.07 -4.39 6.71
CA LEU A 47 -11.10 -3.83 5.83
C LEU A 47 -12.48 -4.38 6.14
N ASP A 48 -13.49 -3.55 5.88
CA ASP A 48 -14.89 -3.86 6.14
C ASP A 48 -15.33 -5.09 5.36
N GLY A 49 -16.00 -6.02 6.05
CA GLY A 49 -16.47 -7.29 5.46
C GLY A 49 -15.36 -8.17 4.88
N SER A 50 -14.09 -7.90 5.19
CA SER A 50 -12.92 -8.55 4.56
C SER A 50 -12.91 -8.44 3.03
N GLU A 51 -13.60 -7.45 2.46
CA GLU A 51 -13.73 -7.27 1.02
C GLU A 51 -12.52 -6.55 0.44
N PHE A 52 -11.81 -7.20 -0.48
CA PHE A 52 -10.65 -6.63 -1.14
C PHE A 52 -10.61 -6.97 -2.62
N ASN A 53 -10.67 -5.94 -3.47
CA ASN A 53 -10.56 -6.08 -4.92
C ASN A 53 -9.14 -5.79 -5.38
N GLU A 54 -8.38 -6.85 -5.63
CA GLU A 54 -6.99 -6.74 -6.04
C GLU A 54 -6.82 -6.14 -7.43
N PHE A 55 -6.05 -5.06 -7.48
CA PHE A 55 -5.58 -4.46 -8.70
C PHE A 55 -4.39 -5.25 -9.25
N LYS A 56 -4.50 -5.76 -10.49
CA LYS A 56 -3.43 -6.50 -11.17
C LYS A 56 -2.80 -7.59 -10.27
N ALA A 57 -3.62 -8.48 -9.73
CA ALA A 57 -3.19 -9.54 -8.81
C ALA A 57 -1.99 -10.36 -9.34
N ARG A 58 -1.97 -10.65 -10.66
CA ARG A 58 -0.97 -11.50 -11.34
C ARG A 58 0.25 -10.74 -11.90
N PHE A 59 0.46 -9.48 -11.52
CA PHE A 59 1.58 -8.66 -12.00
C PHE A 59 2.27 -8.00 -10.82
N GLY A 60 3.58 -8.20 -10.66
CA GLY A 60 4.33 -7.67 -9.52
C GLY A 60 3.75 -8.16 -8.18
N GLU A 61 3.67 -9.49 -7.99
CA GLU A 61 2.96 -10.14 -6.88
C GLU A 61 3.52 -9.81 -5.49
N THR A 62 4.77 -9.32 -5.41
CA THR A 62 5.36 -8.85 -4.15
C THR A 62 4.78 -7.54 -3.63
N LEU A 63 4.04 -6.81 -4.48
CA LEU A 63 3.27 -5.64 -4.07
C LEU A 63 1.79 -5.92 -4.28
N VAL A 64 1.07 -6.00 -3.17
CA VAL A 64 -0.39 -6.13 -3.15
C VAL A 64 -0.99 -4.73 -3.25
N CYS A 65 -1.81 -4.51 -4.27
CA CYS A 65 -2.56 -3.27 -4.43
C CYS A 65 -4.02 -3.62 -4.64
N GLY A 66 -4.94 -2.85 -4.10
CA GLY A 66 -6.35 -3.10 -4.31
C GLY A 66 -7.24 -2.10 -3.60
N PHE A 67 -8.53 -2.18 -3.89
CA PHE A 67 -9.55 -1.33 -3.31
C PHE A 67 -10.35 -2.09 -2.26
N GLY A 68 -10.79 -1.39 -1.23
CA GLY A 68 -11.79 -1.88 -0.30
C GLY A 68 -12.37 -0.72 0.51
N HIS A 69 -13.00 -1.03 1.63
CA HIS A 69 -13.61 -0.04 2.52
C HIS A 69 -13.05 -0.16 3.93
N LEU A 70 -12.90 0.98 4.60
CA LEU A 70 -12.50 1.05 6.00
C LEU A 70 -13.47 2.00 6.71
N TYR A 71 -14.28 1.49 7.63
CA TYR A 71 -15.37 2.23 8.28
C TYR A 71 -16.28 2.96 7.27
N GLY A 72 -16.65 2.27 6.19
CA GLY A 72 -17.50 2.78 5.11
C GLY A 72 -16.76 3.69 4.12
N TYR A 73 -15.52 4.08 4.38
CA TYR A 73 -14.75 4.93 3.46
C TYR A 73 -14.03 4.08 2.41
N PRO A 74 -14.17 4.36 1.10
CA PRO A 74 -13.38 3.69 0.08
C PRO A 74 -11.91 4.06 0.23
N VAL A 75 -11.05 3.05 0.23
CA VAL A 75 -9.61 3.18 0.40
C VAL A 75 -8.87 2.34 -0.64
N GLY A 76 -7.72 2.85 -1.08
CA GLY A 76 -6.75 2.10 -1.86
C GLY A 76 -5.65 1.60 -0.95
N VAL A 77 -5.45 0.29 -0.88
CA VAL A 77 -4.40 -0.31 -0.05
C VAL A 77 -3.18 -0.68 -0.90
N VAL A 78 -1.99 -0.38 -0.39
CA VAL A 78 -0.69 -0.73 -0.98
C VAL A 78 0.13 -1.45 0.09
N GLY A 79 0.30 -2.76 -0.04
CA GLY A 79 1.00 -3.62 0.92
C GLY A 79 2.12 -4.44 0.31
N ASN A 80 3.12 -4.80 1.11
CA ASN A 80 4.31 -5.54 0.64
C ASN A 80 4.35 -6.97 1.18
N ASN A 81 4.71 -7.90 0.30
CA ASN A 81 5.15 -9.26 0.63
C ASN A 81 6.67 -9.38 0.40
N GLY A 82 7.46 -8.45 0.96
CA GLY A 82 8.93 -8.46 0.87
C GLY A 82 9.53 -7.45 -0.12
N VAL A 83 10.41 -7.93 -1.01
CA VAL A 83 11.23 -7.10 -1.92
C VAL A 83 10.40 -6.52 -3.07
N LEU A 84 10.68 -5.27 -3.46
CA LEU A 84 10.08 -4.65 -4.65
C LEU A 84 10.88 -4.94 -5.92
N PHE A 85 10.22 -5.54 -6.90
CA PHE A 85 10.71 -5.70 -8.27
C PHE A 85 10.23 -4.56 -9.19
N SER A 86 10.72 -4.57 -10.42
CA SER A 86 10.48 -3.50 -11.41
C SER A 86 8.99 -3.42 -11.76
N GLU A 87 8.36 -4.58 -11.92
CA GLU A 87 6.94 -4.81 -12.16
C GLU A 87 6.10 -4.33 -10.98
N SER A 88 6.52 -4.66 -9.76
CA SER A 88 5.88 -4.20 -8.53
C SER A 88 5.88 -2.66 -8.43
N ALA A 89 7.00 -2.02 -8.77
CA ALA A 89 7.11 -0.56 -8.80
C ALA A 89 6.20 0.08 -9.88
N GLN A 90 6.12 -0.52 -11.06
CA GLN A 90 5.21 -0.07 -12.12
C GLN A 90 3.74 -0.22 -11.72
N LYS A 91 3.38 -1.33 -11.07
CA LYS A 91 2.05 -1.57 -10.52
C LYS A 91 1.68 -0.52 -9.47
N GLY A 92 2.56 -0.30 -8.50
CA GLY A 92 2.36 0.69 -7.44
C GLY A 92 2.19 2.09 -8.02
N THR A 93 3.06 2.50 -8.95
CA THR A 93 2.97 3.80 -9.64
C THR A 93 1.59 4.01 -10.28
N HIS A 94 1.13 3.04 -11.07
CA HIS A 94 -0.16 3.13 -11.75
C HIS A 94 -1.31 3.17 -10.74
N PHE A 95 -1.27 2.31 -9.72
CA PHE A 95 -2.32 2.26 -8.71
C PHE A 95 -2.44 3.57 -7.91
N ILE A 96 -1.32 4.16 -7.50
CA ILE A 96 -1.28 5.45 -6.79
C ILE A 96 -1.87 6.56 -7.66
N GLN A 97 -1.48 6.63 -8.93
CA GLN A 97 -2.02 7.60 -9.88
C GLN A 97 -3.53 7.43 -10.07
N LEU A 98 -4.00 6.18 -10.18
CA LEU A 98 -5.42 5.87 -10.31
C LEU A 98 -6.22 6.31 -9.07
N CYS A 99 -5.70 6.05 -7.87
CA CYS A 99 -6.33 6.50 -6.62
C CYS A 99 -6.36 8.03 -6.54
N CYS A 100 -5.26 8.69 -6.92
CA CYS A 100 -5.17 10.15 -6.95
C CYS A 100 -6.17 10.76 -7.94
N GLN A 101 -6.35 10.15 -9.11
CA GLN A 101 -7.33 10.60 -10.11
C GLN A 101 -8.78 10.42 -9.63
N ARG A 102 -9.05 9.36 -8.86
CA ARG A 102 -10.38 9.05 -8.32
C ARG A 102 -10.69 9.73 -6.99
N GLY A 103 -9.73 10.44 -6.39
CA GLY A 103 -9.89 11.04 -5.06
C GLY A 103 -9.97 10.02 -3.92
N ILE A 104 -9.43 8.82 -4.12
CA ILE A 104 -9.47 7.72 -3.13
C ILE A 104 -8.25 7.83 -2.21
N PRO A 105 -8.44 7.90 -0.87
CA PRO A 105 -7.36 7.84 0.12
C PRO A 105 -6.52 6.57 -0.01
N LEU A 106 -5.21 6.68 0.29
CA LEU A 106 -4.26 5.58 0.21
C LEU A 106 -3.82 5.12 1.60
N ILE A 107 -3.78 3.81 1.81
CA ILE A 107 -3.22 3.15 2.99
C ILE A 107 -1.98 2.35 2.55
N PHE A 108 -0.83 2.65 3.14
CA PHE A 108 0.43 1.95 2.93
C PHE A 108 0.71 1.01 4.10
N LEU A 109 0.76 -0.30 3.82
CA LEU A 109 1.11 -1.33 4.78
C LEU A 109 2.56 -1.75 4.56
N GLN A 110 3.47 -1.22 5.38
CA GLN A 110 4.90 -1.40 5.20
C GLN A 110 5.40 -2.71 5.82
N ASN A 111 5.85 -3.62 4.97
CA ASN A 111 6.66 -4.78 5.32
C ASN A 111 7.72 -5.01 4.22
N ILE A 112 8.64 -4.05 4.10
CA ILE A 112 9.55 -3.89 2.98
C ILE A 112 11.02 -3.97 3.41
N THR A 113 11.79 -4.79 2.69
CA THR A 113 13.25 -4.93 2.85
C THR A 113 14.05 -4.07 1.88
N GLY A 114 13.40 -3.55 0.83
CA GLY A 114 13.99 -2.65 -0.16
C GLY A 114 13.55 -2.97 -1.59
N PHE A 115 14.21 -2.33 -2.56
CA PHE A 115 14.12 -2.70 -3.97
C PHE A 115 15.13 -3.80 -4.30
N MET A 116 14.79 -4.63 -5.30
CA MET A 116 15.70 -5.66 -5.79
C MET A 116 16.98 -5.02 -6.35
N VAL A 117 18.11 -5.58 -5.97
CA VAL A 117 19.44 -5.20 -6.47
C VAL A 117 20.03 -6.32 -7.31
N GLY A 118 20.79 -5.97 -8.34
CA GLY A 118 21.45 -6.95 -9.20
C GLY A 118 21.48 -6.49 -10.66
N ARG A 119 22.40 -7.03 -11.45
CA ARG A 119 22.62 -6.61 -12.84
C ARG A 119 21.37 -6.72 -13.70
N GLU A 120 20.60 -7.80 -13.52
CA GLU A 120 19.34 -8.03 -14.23
C GLU A 120 18.25 -7.05 -13.80
N ALA A 121 18.16 -6.73 -12.50
CA ALA A 121 17.20 -5.75 -11.99
C ALA A 121 17.51 -4.34 -12.51
N GLU A 122 18.79 -3.96 -12.54
CA GLU A 122 19.25 -2.69 -13.11
C GLU A 122 18.96 -2.62 -14.62
N ALA A 123 19.27 -3.68 -15.37
CA ALA A 123 18.95 -3.76 -16.80
C ALA A 123 17.42 -3.73 -17.05
N GLY A 124 16.64 -4.33 -16.14
CA GLY A 124 15.17 -4.27 -16.12
C GLY A 124 14.59 -2.92 -15.68
N GLY A 125 15.44 -1.92 -15.43
CA GLY A 125 15.02 -0.55 -15.16
C GLY A 125 14.45 -0.32 -13.76
N ILE A 126 14.87 -1.12 -12.76
CA ILE A 126 14.40 -0.99 -11.37
C ILE A 126 14.58 0.42 -10.83
N ALA A 127 15.72 1.06 -11.08
CA ALA A 127 16.00 2.42 -10.62
C ALA A 127 15.00 3.43 -11.21
N LYS A 128 14.72 3.33 -12.51
CA LYS A 128 13.76 4.21 -13.21
C LYS A 128 12.33 3.98 -12.72
N ASN A 129 11.91 2.72 -12.56
CA ASN A 129 10.56 2.39 -12.13
C ASN A 129 10.35 2.68 -10.63
N GLY A 130 11.37 2.45 -9.79
CA GLY A 130 11.37 2.85 -8.39
C GLY A 130 11.26 4.36 -8.22
N ALA A 131 12.03 5.15 -8.99
CA ALA A 131 11.93 6.60 -8.97
C ALA A 131 10.53 7.11 -9.37
N LYS A 132 9.88 6.48 -10.36
CA LYS A 132 8.49 6.80 -10.73
C LYS A 132 7.50 6.52 -9.60
N MET A 133 7.69 5.42 -8.87
CA MET A 133 6.84 5.08 -7.73
C MET A 133 6.99 6.11 -6.60
N VAL A 134 8.23 6.46 -6.24
CA VAL A 134 8.51 7.51 -5.24
C VAL A 134 7.89 8.85 -5.68
N MET A 135 8.03 9.22 -6.96
CA MET A 135 7.42 10.42 -7.53
C MET A 135 5.89 10.37 -7.43
N ALA A 136 5.26 9.23 -7.75
CA ALA A 136 3.81 9.08 -7.65
C ALA A 136 3.31 9.25 -6.21
N VAL A 137 4.00 8.68 -5.22
CA VAL A 137 3.68 8.89 -3.80
C VAL A 137 3.81 10.37 -3.43
N SER A 138 4.92 10.99 -3.82
CA SER A 138 5.25 12.38 -3.48
C SER A 138 4.26 13.39 -4.06
N CYS A 139 3.76 13.11 -5.27
CA CYS A 139 2.84 13.99 -5.99
C CYS A 139 1.35 13.66 -5.75
N ALA A 140 1.03 12.58 -5.03
CA ALA A 140 -0.35 12.19 -4.75
C ALA A 140 -1.02 13.18 -3.79
N LYS A 141 -2.11 13.81 -4.27
CA LYS A 141 -2.89 14.84 -3.56
C LYS A 141 -4.06 14.28 -2.74
N VAL A 142 -4.13 12.97 -2.59
CA VAL A 142 -5.11 12.29 -1.72
C VAL A 142 -4.51 12.08 -0.33
N PRO A 143 -5.36 11.91 0.71
CA PRO A 143 -4.87 11.52 2.04
C PRO A 143 -4.07 10.22 1.97
N LYS A 144 -2.94 10.17 2.68
CA LYS A 144 -2.06 9.00 2.76
C LYS A 144 -1.90 8.61 4.22
N LEU A 145 -2.15 7.34 4.53
CA LEU A 145 -1.97 6.75 5.86
C LEU A 145 -0.92 5.65 5.74
N THR A 146 0.06 5.65 6.63
CA THR A 146 1.13 4.65 6.62
C THR A 146 1.12 3.87 7.92
N VAL A 147 1.02 2.54 7.83
CA VAL A 147 1.08 1.62 8.96
C VAL A 147 2.28 0.71 8.76
N ILE A 148 3.19 0.73 9.74
CA ILE A 148 4.35 -0.15 9.74
C ILE A 148 3.95 -1.46 10.39
N ILE A 149 3.90 -2.53 9.61
CA ILE A 149 3.48 -3.88 10.04
C ILE A 149 4.64 -4.89 10.02
N GLY A 150 5.87 -4.42 9.80
CA GLY A 150 7.05 -5.25 9.75
C GLY A 150 8.30 -4.43 9.45
N GLY A 151 9.12 -4.91 8.53
CA GLY A 151 10.31 -4.19 8.09
C GLY A 151 9.98 -2.90 7.34
N SER A 152 10.79 -1.86 7.52
CA SER A 152 10.76 -0.67 6.67
C SER A 152 12.18 -0.17 6.46
N TYR A 153 12.77 -0.57 5.33
CA TYR A 153 14.20 -0.39 5.08
C TYR A 153 14.52 0.32 3.77
N GLY A 154 15.55 1.16 3.81
CA GLY A 154 16.21 1.76 2.64
C GLY A 154 15.28 2.55 1.72
N ALA A 155 15.53 2.46 0.42
CA ALA A 155 14.72 3.13 -0.61
C ALA A 155 13.27 2.64 -0.65
N GLY A 156 12.99 1.44 -0.13
CA GLY A 156 11.64 0.91 -0.03
C GLY A 156 10.72 1.77 0.83
N ASN A 157 11.24 2.32 1.94
CA ASN A 157 10.51 3.27 2.78
C ASN A 157 10.07 4.52 2.00
N TYR A 158 10.88 5.00 1.04
CA TYR A 158 10.51 6.15 0.21
C TYR A 158 9.37 5.81 -0.75
N GLY A 159 9.43 4.62 -1.36
CA GLY A 159 8.39 4.15 -2.28
C GLY A 159 7.05 3.83 -1.59
N MET A 160 7.07 3.57 -0.27
CA MET A 160 5.88 3.17 0.50
C MET A 160 5.37 4.27 1.43
N CYS A 161 5.55 5.54 1.07
CA CYS A 161 5.06 6.69 1.86
C CYS A 161 5.61 6.72 3.29
N GLY A 162 6.92 6.54 3.43
CA GLY A 162 7.62 6.76 4.69
C GLY A 162 7.51 8.21 5.17
N ARG A 163 7.97 8.48 6.40
CA ARG A 163 7.78 9.77 7.11
C ARG A 163 8.13 11.04 6.31
N ALA A 164 9.05 10.98 5.36
CA ALA A 164 9.43 12.13 4.53
C ALA A 164 8.46 12.42 3.36
N TYR A 165 7.48 11.54 3.12
CA TYR A 165 6.59 11.54 1.94
C TYR A 165 5.09 11.52 2.29
N GLY A 166 4.75 11.56 3.58
CA GLY A 166 3.39 11.59 4.12
C GLY A 166 2.79 12.99 4.16
#